data_AF-A0A536QXI4-F1
#
_entry.id   AF-A0A536QXI4-F1
#
_cell.length_a   1.000
_cell.length_b   1.000
_cell.length_c   1.000
_cell.angle_alpha   90.00
_cell.angle_beta   90.00
_cell.angle_gamma   90.00
#
_symmetry.space_group_name_H-M   'P 1'
#
loop_
_entity.id
_entity.type
_entity.pdbx_description
1 polymer ?
#
loop_
_entity_poly.entity_id
_entity_poly.type
_entity_poly.pdbx_seq_one_letter_code
_entity_poly.pdbx_strand_id
1 'polypeptide(L)'
;MNERRPPVLERPVMRERFRKELRGRLMSEAAIVLAPRPSWFSFPAILRPALAAAAILVLVLAGATNAAASSLPGDPLYAVKRTSEDVQLALTFDEVARMQLLARLADRRLEELAEIAKERPSSAPTATQEYADAVERFANALDDVRNADNEDKRNAAQ
;
A
#
# COMPACT_ATOMS: atom_id res chain seq x y z
N MET A 1 -19.83 -21.77 -82.94
CA MET A 1 -19.25 -21.60 -81.60
C MET A 1 -18.62 -22.93 -81.19
N ASN A 2 -17.31 -22.98 -80.91
CA ASN A 2 -16.70 -24.14 -80.26
C ASN A 2 -15.69 -23.66 -79.21
N GLU A 3 -15.97 -23.96 -77.95
CA GLU A 3 -15.29 -23.46 -76.75
C GLU A 3 -13.97 -24.22 -76.54
N ARG A 4 -12.84 -23.49 -76.54
CA ARG A 4 -11.54 -24.04 -76.12
C ARG A 4 -11.44 -23.98 -74.59
N ARG A 5 -11.63 -25.12 -73.90
CA ARG A 5 -11.38 -25.24 -72.46
C ARG A 5 -9.86 -25.14 -72.17
N PRO A 6 -9.42 -24.39 -71.15
CA PRO A 6 -8.00 -24.32 -70.78
C PRO A 6 -7.52 -25.64 -70.14
N PRO A 7 -6.24 -26.01 -70.29
CA PRO A 7 -5.70 -27.23 -69.71
C PRO A 7 -5.72 -27.15 -68.18
N VAL A 8 -6.33 -28.15 -67.55
CA VAL A 8 -6.29 -28.34 -66.10
C VAL A 8 -4.85 -28.74 -65.73
N LEU A 9 -4.14 -27.87 -65.01
CA LEU A 9 -2.79 -28.17 -64.54
C LEU A 9 -2.85 -29.35 -63.55
N GLU A 10 -2.17 -30.45 -63.86
CA GLU A 10 -2.00 -31.56 -62.91
C GLU A 10 -1.34 -31.05 -61.64
N ARG A 11 -1.88 -31.45 -60.48
CA ARG A 11 -1.31 -31.07 -59.19
C ARG A 11 0.09 -31.69 -59.08
N PRO A 12 1.15 -30.90 -58.84
CA PRO A 12 2.50 -31.45 -58.71
C PRO A 12 2.55 -32.40 -57.51
N VAL A 13 2.75 -33.69 -57.79
CA VAL A 13 2.87 -34.71 -56.74
C VAL A 13 4.27 -34.58 -56.13
N MET A 14 4.36 -33.95 -54.97
CA MET A 14 5.61 -33.85 -54.22
C MET A 14 6.09 -35.23 -53.80
N ARG A 15 7.33 -35.56 -54.17
CA ARG A 15 8.01 -36.82 -53.81
C ARG A 15 8.02 -37.00 -52.29
N GLU A 16 7.76 -38.22 -51.80
CA GLU A 16 7.59 -38.50 -50.37
C GLU A 16 8.81 -38.12 -49.53
N ARG A 17 10.02 -38.30 -50.06
CA ARG A 17 11.27 -37.92 -49.37
C ARG A 17 11.33 -36.42 -49.10
N PHE A 18 10.94 -35.61 -50.09
CA PHE A 18 10.88 -34.16 -49.96
C PHE A 18 9.88 -33.73 -48.89
N ARG A 19 8.71 -34.38 -48.81
CA ARG A 19 7.71 -34.11 -47.77
C ARG A 19 8.26 -34.42 -46.38
N LYS A 20 9.00 -35.51 -46.22
CA LYS A 20 9.63 -35.89 -44.94
C LYS A 20 10.72 -34.89 -44.54
N GLU A 21 11.57 -34.49 -45.47
CA GLU A 21 12.63 -33.50 -45.24
C GLU A 21 12.07 -32.11 -44.90
N LEU A 22 11.07 -31.65 -45.65
CA LEU A 22 10.41 -30.37 -45.40
C LEU A 22 9.72 -30.37 -44.03
N ARG A 23 9.00 -31.45 -43.70
CA ARG A 23 8.39 -31.58 -42.37
C ARG A 23 9.44 -31.55 -41.27
N GLY A 24 10.56 -32.25 -41.44
CA GLY A 24 11.66 -32.24 -40.47
C GLY A 24 12.20 -30.83 -40.23
N ARG A 25 12.51 -30.10 -41.30
CA ARG A 25 13.03 -28.72 -41.23
C ARG A 25 12.02 -27.73 -40.64
N LEU A 26 10.76 -27.82 -41.05
CA LEU A 26 9.70 -26.98 -40.50
C LEU A 26 9.48 -27.23 -39.01
N MET A 27 9.55 -28.49 -38.55
CA MET A 27 9.39 -28.80 -37.14
C MET A 27 10.60 -28.37 -36.30
N SER A 28 11.82 -28.42 -36.84
CA SER A 28 13.01 -27.91 -36.15
C SER A 28 13.01 -26.39 -36.01
N GLU A 29 12.47 -25.67 -36.99
CA GLU A 29 12.36 -24.21 -36.93
C GLU A 29 11.15 -23.76 -36.10
N ALA A 30 10.03 -24.51 -36.16
CA ALA A 30 8.83 -24.22 -35.38
C ALA A 30 9.09 -24.27 -33.88
N ALA A 31 10.03 -25.11 -33.41
CA ALA A 31 10.39 -25.19 -32.00
C ALA A 31 10.87 -23.85 -31.41
N ILE A 32 11.49 -22.99 -32.23
CA ILE A 32 12.00 -21.68 -31.80
C ILE A 32 10.90 -20.60 -31.91
N VAL A 33 10.03 -20.69 -32.92
CA VAL A 33 8.96 -19.71 -33.17
C VAL A 33 7.75 -19.91 -32.25
N LEU A 34 7.42 -21.16 -31.93
CA LEU A 34 6.31 -21.51 -31.01
C LEU A 34 6.76 -21.64 -29.56
N ALA A 35 8.04 -21.42 -29.25
CA ALA A 35 8.49 -21.39 -27.87
C ALA A 35 7.69 -20.33 -27.09
N PRO A 36 7.01 -20.69 -25.99
CA PRO A 36 6.27 -19.73 -25.19
C PRO A 36 7.26 -18.66 -24.71
N ARG A 37 7.01 -17.41 -25.13
CA ARG A 37 7.83 -16.26 -24.71
C ARG A 37 7.80 -16.19 -23.18
N PRO A 38 8.96 -16.17 -22.50
CA PRO A 38 8.98 -16.03 -21.05
C PRO A 38 8.41 -14.65 -20.69
N SER A 39 7.28 -14.65 -20.00
CA SER A 39 6.70 -13.45 -19.39
C SER A 39 7.61 -13.03 -18.23
N TRP A 40 8.10 -11.79 -18.25
CA TRP A 40 8.88 -11.23 -17.14
C TRP A 40 8.08 -11.09 -15.83
N PHE A 41 6.77 -11.32 -15.86
CA PHE A 41 5.85 -11.28 -14.71
C PHE A 41 5.16 -12.63 -14.45
N SER A 42 5.84 -13.76 -14.69
CA SER A 42 5.32 -15.06 -14.28
C SER A 42 5.47 -15.25 -12.77
N PHE A 43 4.59 -14.63 -11.98
CA PHE A 43 4.37 -15.06 -10.61
C PHE A 43 3.78 -16.49 -10.62
N PRO A 44 4.22 -17.38 -9.72
CA PRO A 44 3.66 -18.73 -9.68
C PRO A 44 2.15 -18.65 -9.47
N ALA A 45 1.36 -19.34 -10.30
CA ALA A 45 -0.11 -19.26 -10.25
C ALA A 45 -0.68 -19.60 -8.85
N ILE A 46 0.08 -20.35 -8.06
CA ILE A 46 -0.20 -20.72 -6.66
C ILE A 46 -0.18 -19.51 -5.70
N LEU A 47 0.59 -18.46 -5.98
CA LEU A 47 0.63 -17.25 -5.14
C LEU A 47 -0.46 -16.23 -5.50
N ARG A 48 -1.19 -16.42 -6.60
CA ARG A 48 -2.27 -15.52 -7.02
C ARG A 48 -3.33 -15.26 -5.95
N PRO A 49 -3.89 -16.26 -5.24
CA PRO A 49 -4.87 -16.01 -4.19
C PRO A 49 -4.27 -15.25 -3.00
N ALA A 50 -3.00 -15.54 -2.65
CA ALA A 50 -2.30 -14.84 -1.57
C ALA A 50 -2.03 -13.37 -1.93
N LEU A 51 -1.59 -13.09 -3.16
CA LEU A 51 -1.38 -11.73 -3.66
C LEU A 51 -2.70 -10.96 -3.77
N ALA A 52 -3.79 -11.61 -4.20
CA ALA A 52 -5.11 -10.98 -4.24
C ALA A 52 -5.63 -10.66 -2.83
N ALA A 53 -5.48 -11.59 -1.89
CA ALA A 53 -5.83 -11.36 -0.48
C ALA A 53 -4.99 -10.22 0.13
N ALA A 54 -3.68 -10.18 -0.15
CA ALA A 54 -2.81 -9.10 0.30
C ALA A 54 -3.21 -7.75 -0.30
N ALA A 55 -3.55 -7.70 -1.59
CA ALA A 55 -4.02 -6.47 -2.24
C ALA A 55 -5.35 -5.99 -1.65
N ILE A 56 -6.31 -6.89 -1.41
CA ILE A 56 -7.57 -6.58 -0.73
C ILE A 56 -7.29 -6.07 0.68
N LEU A 57 -6.41 -6.72 1.43
CA LEU A 57 -6.02 -6.29 2.76
C LEU A 57 -5.43 -4.88 2.75
N VAL A 58 -4.52 -4.59 1.81
CA VAL A 58 -3.95 -3.24 1.63
C VAL A 58 -5.03 -2.22 1.29
N LEU A 59 -5.98 -2.55 0.41
CA LEU A 59 -7.09 -1.66 0.07
C LEU A 59 -8.03 -1.41 1.25
N VAL A 60 -8.35 -2.44 2.04
CA VAL A 60 -9.16 -2.33 3.25
C VAL A 60 -8.44 -1.47 4.29
N LEU A 61 -7.14 -1.70 4.50
CA LEU A 61 -6.32 -0.89 5.42
C LEU A 61 -6.23 0.57 4.96
N ALA A 62 -6.03 0.82 3.67
CA ALA A 62 -5.98 2.18 3.09
C ALA A 62 -7.33 2.90 3.13
N GLY A 63 -8.44 2.18 2.99
CA GLY A 63 -9.79 2.74 3.16
C GLY A 63 -10.10 3.03 4.63
N ALA A 64 -9.70 2.12 5.52
CA ALA A 64 -9.89 2.25 6.96
C ALA A 64 -9.13 3.45 7.54
N THR A 65 -7.96 3.82 7.00
CA THR A 65 -7.21 4.99 7.49
C THR A 65 -7.94 6.31 7.28
N ASN A 66 -8.66 6.49 6.16
CA ASN A 66 -9.43 7.72 5.93
C ASN A 66 -10.66 7.80 6.85
N ALA A 67 -11.39 6.69 7.00
CA ALA A 67 -12.53 6.62 7.91
C ALA A 67 -12.11 6.72 9.40
N ALA A 68 -10.95 6.16 9.75
CA ALA A 68 -10.35 6.31 11.06
C ALA A 68 -9.88 7.76 11.28
N ALA A 69 -9.33 8.44 10.27
CA ALA A 69 -8.91 9.83 10.40
C ALA A 69 -10.08 10.77 10.79
N SER A 70 -11.29 10.50 10.28
CA SER A 70 -12.52 11.23 10.66
C SER A 70 -13.22 10.68 11.90
N SER A 71 -12.73 9.60 12.50
CA SER A 71 -13.36 9.01 13.69
C SER A 71 -13.12 9.87 14.93
N LEU A 72 -14.16 9.97 15.76
CA LEU A 72 -14.18 10.71 17.01
C LEU A 72 -14.00 9.76 18.22
N PRO A 73 -13.57 10.27 19.39
CA PRO A 73 -13.53 9.51 20.62
C PRO A 73 -14.84 8.73 20.88
N GLY A 74 -14.73 7.41 21.02
CA GLY A 74 -15.86 6.49 21.19
C GLY A 74 -16.37 5.82 19.91
N ASP A 75 -15.91 6.26 18.72
CA ASP A 75 -16.23 5.58 17.47
C ASP A 75 -15.43 4.27 17.30
N PRO A 76 -15.95 3.27 16.57
CA PRO A 76 -15.29 1.97 16.42
C PRO A 76 -13.88 2.03 15.80
N LEU A 77 -13.64 2.98 14.89
CA LEU A 77 -12.36 3.14 14.21
C LEU A 77 -11.37 4.06 14.94
N TYR A 78 -11.76 4.63 16.08
CA TYR A 78 -10.91 5.53 16.84
C TYR A 78 -9.65 4.84 17.40
N ALA A 79 -9.76 3.58 17.80
CA ALA A 79 -8.60 2.78 18.21
C ALA A 79 -7.58 2.62 17.06
N VAL A 80 -8.05 2.52 15.81
CA VAL A 80 -7.18 2.44 14.64
C VAL A 80 -6.49 3.78 14.41
N LYS A 81 -7.20 4.90 14.58
CA LYS A 81 -6.62 6.26 14.54
C LYS A 81 -5.52 6.44 15.58
N ARG A 82 -5.76 6.02 16.82
CA ARG A 82 -4.75 6.07 17.89
C ARG A 82 -3.52 5.23 17.56
N THR A 83 -3.73 4.01 17.09
CA THR A 83 -2.63 3.11 16.72
C THR A 83 -1.78 3.69 15.58
N SER A 84 -2.39 4.33 14.57
CA SER A 84 -1.62 4.93 13.48
C SER A 84 -0.80 6.15 13.94
N GLU A 85 -1.34 6.94 14.87
CA GLU A 85 -0.61 8.04 15.52
C GLU A 85 0.55 7.53 16.39
N ASP A 86 0.35 6.47 17.16
CA ASP A 86 1.40 5.85 17.98
C ASP A 86 2.53 5.28 17.10
N VAL A 87 2.20 4.68 15.96
CA VAL A 87 3.20 4.24 14.96
C VAL A 87 3.96 5.45 14.39
N GLN A 88 3.26 6.55 14.09
CA GLN A 88 3.91 7.77 13.61
C GLN A 88 4.88 8.35 14.66
N LEU A 89 4.48 8.34 15.94
CA LEU A 89 5.34 8.75 17.05
C LEU A 89 6.55 7.83 17.21
N ALA A 90 6.37 6.51 17.14
CA ALA A 90 7.44 5.54 17.26
C ALA A 90 8.50 5.66 16.13
N LEU A 91 8.08 6.15 14.96
CA LEU A 91 8.96 6.40 13.81
C LEU A 91 9.55 7.82 13.79
N THR A 92 9.19 8.68 14.76
CA THR A 92 9.72 10.05 14.88
C THR A 92 10.85 10.07 15.91
N PHE A 93 12.09 9.97 15.44
CA PHE A 93 13.28 9.85 16.30
C PHE A 93 13.82 11.17 16.83
N ASP A 94 13.62 12.28 16.11
CA ASP A 94 14.05 13.60 16.55
C ASP A 94 13.12 14.12 17.65
N GLU A 95 13.69 14.53 18.80
CA GLU A 95 12.92 14.93 19.98
C GLU A 95 12.06 16.17 19.73
N VAL A 96 12.60 17.14 18.99
CA VAL A 96 11.86 18.36 18.63
C VAL A 96 10.71 18.03 17.68
N ALA A 97 10.94 17.18 16.68
CA ALA A 97 9.91 16.72 15.77
C ALA A 97 8.83 15.90 16.47
N ARG A 98 9.21 15.07 17.46
CA ARG A 98 8.27 14.30 18.28
C ARG A 98 7.41 15.21 19.14
N MET A 99 7.99 16.21 19.80
CA MET A 99 7.26 17.24 20.55
C MET A 99 6.29 18.00 19.64
N GLN A 100 6.72 18.42 18.44
CA GLN A 100 5.84 19.09 17.48
C GLN A 100 4.71 18.18 16.98
N LEU A 101 4.95 16.88 16.82
CA LEU A 101 3.92 15.92 16.47
C LEU A 101 2.88 15.80 17.58
N LEU A 102 3.31 15.67 18.84
CA LEU A 102 2.41 15.62 19.99
C LEU A 102 1.58 16.91 20.14
N ALA A 103 2.17 18.08 19.87
CA ALA A 103 1.44 19.34 19.84
C ALA A 103 0.27 19.31 18.84
N ARG A 104 0.54 18.88 17.60
CA ARG A 104 -0.50 18.74 16.55
C ARG A 104 -1.58 17.74 16.93
N LEU A 105 -1.20 16.64 17.61
CA LEU A 105 -2.17 15.66 18.08
C LEU A 105 -3.04 16.23 19.21
N ALA A 106 -2.47 17.01 20.13
CA ALA A 106 -3.23 17.70 21.17
C ALA A 106 -4.22 18.72 20.60
N ASP A 107 -3.79 19.53 19.62
CA ASP A 107 -4.68 20.45 18.90
C ASP A 107 -5.84 19.70 18.24
N ARG A 108 -5.56 18.56 17.60
CA ARG A 108 -6.61 17.71 17.02
C ARG A 108 -7.59 17.19 18.08
N ARG A 109 -7.14 16.78 19.26
CA ARG A 109 -8.04 16.35 20.35
C ARG A 109 -8.94 17.49 20.83
N LEU A 110 -8.46 18.73 20.79
CA LEU A 110 -9.30 19.89 21.10
C LEU A 110 -10.41 20.10 20.05
N GLU A 111 -10.09 19.94 18.77
CA GLU A 111 -11.07 20.00 17.69
C GLU A 111 -12.13 18.91 17.82
N GLU A 112 -11.72 17.67 18.08
CA GLU A 112 -12.63 16.54 18.31
C GLU A 112 -13.52 16.73 19.54
N LEU A 113 -12.97 17.30 20.61
CA LEU A 113 -13.73 17.67 21.80
C LEU A 113 -14.79 18.73 21.47
N ALA A 114 -14.44 19.75 20.69
CA ALA A 114 -15.39 20.78 20.27
C ALA A 114 -16.50 20.20 19.38
N GLU A 115 -16.16 19.28 18.48
CA GLU A 115 -17.12 18.57 17.63
C GLU A 115 -18.07 17.68 18.45
N ILE A 116 -17.53 16.87 19.36
CA ILE A 116 -18.33 16.03 20.27
C ILE A 116 -19.21 16.88 21.18
N ALA A 117 -18.70 17.99 21.73
CA ALA A 117 -19.49 18.87 22.58
C ALA A 117 -20.71 19.45 21.85
N LYS A 118 -20.60 19.63 20.53
CA LYS A 118 -21.69 20.10 19.66
C LYS A 118 -22.66 19.00 19.25
N GLU A 119 -22.15 17.83 18.85
CA GLU A 119 -22.98 16.78 18.24
C GLU A 119 -23.45 15.69 19.21
N ARG A 120 -22.61 15.34 20.20
CA ARG A 120 -22.81 14.23 21.14
C ARG A 120 -22.36 14.63 22.55
N PRO A 121 -23.02 15.61 23.21
CA PRO A 121 -22.56 16.16 24.49
C PRO A 121 -22.46 15.12 25.62
N SER A 122 -23.21 14.01 25.55
CA SER A 122 -23.07 12.87 26.47
C SER A 122 -21.72 12.16 26.39
N SER A 123 -21.01 12.27 25.25
CA SER A 123 -19.67 11.73 25.02
C SER A 123 -18.55 12.73 25.32
N ALA A 124 -18.89 13.97 25.69
CA ALA A 124 -17.91 15.01 26.00
C ALA A 124 -16.91 14.64 27.13
N PRO A 125 -17.30 13.90 28.18
CA PRO A 125 -16.34 13.47 29.20
C PRO A 125 -15.20 12.61 28.63
N THR A 126 -15.52 11.68 27.71
CA THR A 126 -14.52 10.82 27.06
C THR A 126 -13.58 11.66 26.19
N ALA A 127 -14.12 12.60 25.41
CA ALA A 127 -13.29 13.50 24.59
C ALA A 127 -12.41 14.43 25.45
N THR A 128 -12.89 14.82 26.64
CA THR A 128 -12.14 15.66 27.57
C THR A 128 -10.95 14.89 28.16
N GLN A 129 -11.15 13.61 28.49
CA GLN A 129 -10.07 12.72 28.92
C GLN A 129 -9.02 12.54 27.82
N GLU A 130 -9.44 12.29 26.58
CA GLU A 130 -8.52 12.16 25.44
C GLU A 130 -7.69 13.43 25.20
N TYR A 131 -8.30 14.61 25.36
CA TYR A 131 -7.58 15.87 25.29
C TYR A 131 -6.59 16.04 26.45
N ALA A 132 -7.01 15.74 27.68
CA ALA A 132 -6.13 15.81 28.85
C ALA A 132 -4.90 14.90 28.70
N ASP A 133 -5.09 13.66 28.25
CA ASP A 133 -4.02 12.71 27.98
C ASP A 133 -3.06 13.22 26.89
N ALA A 134 -3.59 13.86 25.85
CA ALA A 134 -2.76 14.41 24.78
C ALA A 134 -1.91 15.59 25.25
N VAL A 135 -2.47 16.47 26.08
CA VAL A 135 -1.74 17.59 26.69
C VAL A 135 -0.66 17.08 27.64
N GLU A 136 -0.94 16.06 28.45
CA GLU A 136 0.05 15.45 29.34
C GLU A 136 1.24 14.87 28.56
N ARG A 137 0.97 14.13 27.48
CA ARG A 137 2.03 13.59 26.62
C ARG A 137 2.87 14.69 25.98
N PHE A 138 2.24 15.77 25.52
CA PHE A 138 2.95 16.92 24.99
C PHE A 138 3.82 17.61 26.05
N ALA A 139 3.29 17.81 27.26
CA ALA A 139 4.04 18.40 28.37
C ALA A 139 5.28 17.57 28.73
N ASN A 140 5.14 16.24 28.81
CA ASN A 140 6.26 15.34 29.06
C ASN A 140 7.33 15.44 27.96
N ALA A 141 6.94 15.48 26.69
CA ALA A 141 7.89 15.62 25.59
C ALA A 141 8.59 16.99 25.57
N LEU A 142 7.92 18.05 26.03
CA LEU A 142 8.54 19.37 26.19
C LEU A 142 9.62 19.35 27.27
N ASP A 143 9.35 18.67 28.39
CA ASP A 143 10.32 18.50 29.47
C ASP A 143 11.53 17.67 29.01
N ASP A 144 11.34 16.61 28.22
CA ASP A 144 12.43 15.83 27.62
C ASP A 144 13.35 16.71 26.77
N VAL A 145 12.79 17.47 25.83
CA VAL A 145 13.56 18.40 24.97
C VAL A 145 14.31 19.44 25.79
N ARG A 146 13.68 19.98 26.83
CA ARG A 146 14.31 20.95 27.73
C ARG A 146 15.48 20.33 28.49
N ASN A 147 15.35 19.09 28.94
CA ASN A 147 16.41 18.39 29.65
C ASN A 147 17.60 18.09 28.74
N ALA A 148 17.36 17.65 27.50
CA ALA A 148 18.40 17.43 26.50
C ALA A 148 19.21 18.70 26.22
N ASP A 149 18.55 19.85 25.98
CA ASP A 149 19.22 21.14 25.77
C ASP A 149 20.08 21.57 26.98
N ASN A 150 19.61 21.29 28.20
CA ASN A 150 20.38 21.58 29.41
C ASN A 150 21.60 20.65 29.60
N GLU A 151 21.55 19.42 29.10
CA GLU A 151 22.68 18.49 29.13
C GLU A 151 23.74 18.89 28.12
N ASP A 152 23.35 19.25 26.90
CA ASP A 152 24.26 19.75 25.86
C ASP A 152 25.03 20.99 26.33
N LYS A 153 24.33 21.95 26.95
CA LYS A 153 24.96 23.14 27.54
C LYS A 153 25.95 22.81 28.66
N ARG A 154 25.66 21.79 29.47
CA ARG A 154 26.55 21.33 30.55
C ARG A 154 27.80 20.64 29.99
N ASN A 155 27.64 19.85 28.93
CA ASN A 155 28.74 19.17 28.26
C ASN A 155 29.65 20.16 27.52
N ALA A 156 29.10 21.20 26.92
CA ALA A 156 29.87 22.25 26.25
C ALA A 156 30.68 23.16 27.19
N ALA A 157 30.38 23.14 28.49
CA ALA A 157 31.04 23.95 29.51
C ALA A 157 32.18 23.22 30.25
N GLN A 158 32.40 21.92 29.98
CA GLN A 158 33.49 21.10 30.51
C GLN A 158 34.65 21.05 29.51
#